data_AF-A0A251U832-F1
#
_entry.id   AF-A0A251U832-F1
#
_cell.length_a   1.000
_cell.length_b   1.000
_cell.length_c   1.000
_cell.angle_alpha   90.00
_cell.angle_beta   90.00
_cell.angle_gamma   90.00
#
_symmetry.space_group_name_H-M   'P 1'
#
loop_
_entity.id
_entity.type
_entity.pdbx_description
1 polymer ?
#
loop_
_entity_poly.entity_id
_entity_poly.type
_entity_poly.pdbx_seq_one_letter_code
_entity_poly.pdbx_strand_id
1 'polypeptide(L)'
;MYDARSKITDLEAQIATLKGKVEEPESEKGRVEAELKVQVASKDKDLAAKDVEIAELKRRLHEAYDKNESLEIDLEAERVKTATSEEAKQRANEARDISTSALNVAQNNYTEAQAIVDTLVTESEWMRTRGVVAIANSILNASEMDTAVAALIDASRAVGHRRGYLECAHHVEEAFGQEFDTNHCSVTNQADVMLARAEEVYDHLSLLVMELVTEALKHDDWCARLKSILDPPKTVELSDEEEAADGGGDGDGDGDGDGDGDGDGHE
;
A
#
# COMPACT_ATOMS: atom_id res chain seq x y z
N MET A 1 109.75 -22.97 -111.59
CA MET A 1 109.72 -22.11 -110.39
C MET A 1 108.57 -21.07 -110.37
N TYR A 2 107.75 -20.94 -111.43
CA TYR A 2 106.59 -20.01 -111.45
C TYR A 2 105.26 -20.63 -110.96
N ASP A 3 105.04 -21.93 -111.15
CA ASP A 3 103.77 -22.60 -110.78
C ASP A 3 103.55 -22.74 -109.25
N ALA A 4 104.64 -22.90 -108.49
CA ALA A 4 104.59 -22.96 -107.04
C ALA A 4 104.22 -21.61 -106.39
N ARG A 5 104.61 -20.48 -107.01
CA ARG A 5 104.27 -19.15 -106.50
C ARG A 5 102.78 -18.85 -106.68
N SER A 6 102.19 -19.20 -107.83
CA SER A 6 100.76 -19.00 -108.09
C SER A 6 99.85 -19.74 -107.10
N LYS A 7 100.18 -20.99 -106.76
CA LYS A 7 99.46 -21.79 -105.76
C LYS A 7 99.59 -21.23 -104.35
N ILE A 8 100.74 -20.65 -104.00
CA ILE A 8 100.93 -19.99 -102.70
C ILE A 8 100.04 -18.75 -102.62
N THR A 9 99.98 -17.93 -103.66
CA THR A 9 99.10 -16.74 -103.67
C THR A 9 97.61 -17.10 -103.62
N ASP A 10 97.20 -18.17 -104.31
CA ASP A 10 95.80 -18.65 -104.29
C ASP A 10 95.43 -19.25 -102.92
N LEU A 11 96.33 -20.00 -102.29
CA LEU A 11 96.15 -20.50 -100.93
C LEU A 11 96.13 -19.35 -99.91
N GLU A 12 96.96 -18.31 -100.07
CA GLU A 12 96.93 -17.11 -99.24
C GLU A 12 95.60 -16.35 -99.39
N ALA A 13 95.04 -16.26 -100.60
CA ALA A 13 93.73 -15.67 -100.84
C ALA A 13 92.60 -16.50 -100.24
N GLN A 14 92.67 -17.84 -100.33
CA GLN A 14 91.72 -18.74 -99.68
C GLN A 14 91.83 -18.70 -98.15
N ILE A 15 93.04 -18.58 -97.59
CA ILE A 15 93.27 -18.39 -96.15
C ILE A 15 92.71 -17.04 -95.69
N ALA A 16 92.93 -15.96 -96.45
CA ALA A 16 92.34 -14.66 -96.14
C ALA A 16 90.80 -14.69 -96.19
N THR A 17 90.24 -15.41 -97.16
CA THR A 17 88.78 -15.57 -97.31
C THR A 17 88.19 -16.45 -96.19
N LEU A 18 88.84 -17.57 -95.85
CA LEU A 18 88.43 -18.46 -94.75
C LEU A 18 88.59 -17.76 -93.40
N LYS A 19 89.64 -16.95 -93.23
CA LYS A 19 89.85 -16.14 -92.03
C LYS A 19 88.74 -15.11 -91.87
N GLY A 20 88.41 -14.36 -92.94
CA GLY A 20 87.26 -13.45 -92.92
C GLY A 20 85.93 -14.16 -92.60
N LYS A 21 85.69 -15.34 -93.19
CA LYS A 21 84.51 -16.18 -92.91
C LYS A 21 84.46 -16.81 -91.51
N VAL A 22 85.58 -16.82 -90.77
CA VAL A 22 85.62 -17.27 -89.37
C VAL A 22 85.53 -16.08 -88.43
N GLU A 23 86.20 -14.98 -88.77
CA GLU A 23 86.27 -13.76 -87.97
C GLU A 23 84.94 -13.00 -87.96
N GLU A 24 84.18 -13.03 -89.07
CA GLU A 24 82.85 -12.41 -89.19
C GLU A 24 81.79 -13.09 -88.27
N PRO A 25 81.57 -14.42 -88.31
CA PRO A 25 80.68 -15.10 -87.37
C PRO A 25 81.24 -15.17 -85.95
N GLU A 26 82.56 -15.12 -85.72
CA GLU A 26 83.11 -14.96 -84.37
C GLU A 26 82.80 -13.57 -83.79
N SER A 27 82.87 -12.52 -84.61
CA SER A 27 82.48 -11.17 -84.19
C SER A 27 80.98 -11.04 -83.95
N GLU A 28 80.14 -11.64 -84.81
CA GLU A 28 78.68 -11.70 -84.62
C GLU A 28 78.31 -12.54 -83.40
N LYS A 29 78.98 -13.68 -83.18
CA LYS A 29 78.80 -14.50 -81.98
C LYS A 29 79.16 -13.73 -80.72
N GLY A 30 80.27 -13.00 -80.72
CA GLY A 30 80.66 -12.13 -79.60
C GLY A 30 79.66 -10.99 -79.37
N ARG A 31 79.11 -10.41 -80.44
CA ARG A 31 78.08 -9.36 -80.36
C ARG A 31 76.75 -9.89 -79.80
N VAL A 32 76.30 -11.04 -80.30
CA VAL A 32 75.08 -11.73 -79.85
C VAL A 32 75.23 -12.18 -78.40
N GLU A 33 76.39 -12.74 -78.01
CA GLU A 33 76.66 -13.15 -76.64
C GLU A 33 76.67 -11.95 -75.68
N ALA A 34 77.23 -10.81 -76.09
CA ALA A 34 77.17 -9.57 -75.31
C ALA A 34 75.73 -9.02 -75.18
N GLU A 35 74.94 -8.99 -76.27
CA GLU A 35 73.53 -8.59 -76.23
C GLU A 35 72.70 -9.51 -75.33
N LEU A 36 72.93 -10.82 -75.40
CA LEU A 36 72.22 -11.83 -74.60
C LEU A 36 72.60 -11.69 -73.11
N LYS A 37 73.87 -11.41 -72.80
CA LYS A 37 74.34 -11.14 -71.44
C LYS A 37 73.76 -9.86 -70.86
N VAL A 38 73.58 -8.81 -71.68
CA VAL A 38 72.90 -7.58 -71.29
C VAL A 38 71.41 -7.82 -71.04
N GLN A 39 70.72 -8.59 -71.91
CA GLN A 39 69.32 -8.96 -71.70
C GLN A 39 69.09 -9.84 -70.46
N VAL A 40 69.99 -10.79 -70.20
CA VAL A 40 69.93 -11.61 -68.98
C VAL A 40 70.13 -10.72 -67.76
N ALA A 41 71.15 -9.86 -67.77
CA ALA A 41 71.39 -8.92 -66.67
C ALA A 41 70.25 -7.91 -66.45
N SER A 42 69.53 -7.49 -67.51
CA SER A 42 68.35 -6.63 -67.36
C SER A 42 67.16 -7.40 -66.76
N LYS A 43 66.91 -8.63 -67.24
CA LYS A 43 65.84 -9.48 -66.70
C LYS A 43 66.08 -9.89 -65.25
N ASP A 44 67.34 -10.16 -64.88
CA ASP A 44 67.69 -10.47 -63.49
C ASP A 44 67.44 -9.28 -62.56
N LYS A 45 67.71 -8.06 -63.01
CA LYS A 45 67.37 -6.83 -62.27
C LYS A 45 65.86 -6.66 -62.12
N ASP A 46 65.10 -6.90 -63.19
CA ASP A 46 63.63 -6.82 -63.16
C ASP A 46 63.01 -7.89 -62.26
N LEU A 47 63.54 -9.12 -62.29
CA LEU A 47 63.13 -10.20 -61.39
C LEU A 47 63.42 -9.84 -59.93
N ALA A 48 64.62 -9.34 -59.63
CA ALA A 48 64.97 -8.88 -58.30
C ALA A 48 64.06 -7.74 -57.81
N ALA A 49 63.69 -6.80 -58.69
CA ALA A 49 62.73 -5.74 -58.37
C ALA A 49 61.33 -6.29 -58.07
N LYS A 50 60.86 -7.26 -58.85
CA LYS A 50 59.57 -7.94 -58.61
C LYS A 50 59.57 -8.76 -57.33
N ASP A 51 60.67 -9.42 -56.99
CA ASP A 51 60.78 -10.17 -55.73
C ASP A 51 60.68 -9.25 -54.52
N VAL A 52 61.28 -8.05 -54.60
CA VAL A 52 61.13 -7.00 -53.57
C VAL A 52 59.67 -6.53 -53.48
N GLU A 53 59.01 -6.27 -54.61
CA GLU A 53 57.61 -5.87 -54.64
C GLU A 53 56.69 -6.96 -54.06
N ILE A 54 56.91 -8.23 -54.41
CA ILE A 54 56.17 -9.37 -53.86
C ILE A 54 56.36 -9.46 -52.34
N ALA A 55 57.58 -9.29 -51.85
CA ALA A 55 57.86 -9.30 -50.42
C ALA A 55 57.13 -8.15 -49.71
N GLU A 56 57.10 -6.95 -50.30
CA GLU A 56 56.39 -5.82 -49.74
C GLU A 56 54.86 -6.00 -49.78
N LEU A 57 54.31 -6.53 -50.87
CA LEU A 57 52.88 -6.84 -50.98
C LEU A 57 52.46 -7.89 -49.95
N LYS A 58 53.27 -8.94 -49.74
CA LYS A 58 53.04 -9.93 -48.69
C LYS A 58 53.04 -9.30 -47.30
N ARG A 59 53.99 -8.42 -47.02
CA ARG A 59 54.05 -7.66 -45.75
C ARG A 59 52.78 -6.82 -45.56
N ARG A 60 52.39 -6.03 -46.56
CA ARG A 60 51.19 -5.18 -46.50
C ARG A 60 49.91 -6.00 -46.33
N LEU A 61 49.82 -7.15 -46.98
CA LEU A 61 48.68 -8.06 -46.85
C LEU A 61 48.58 -8.62 -45.42
N HIS A 62 49.70 -9.04 -44.83
CA HIS A 62 49.71 -9.48 -43.44
C HIS A 62 49.33 -8.35 -42.47
N GLU A 63 49.91 -7.15 -42.64
CA GLU A 63 49.55 -6.00 -41.82
C GLU A 63 48.07 -5.61 -41.95
N ALA A 64 47.48 -5.78 -43.13
CA ALA A 64 46.05 -5.55 -43.34
C ALA A 64 45.20 -6.62 -42.65
N TYR A 65 45.64 -7.88 -42.67
CA TYR A 65 44.97 -8.98 -41.97
C TYR A 65 44.99 -8.76 -40.46
N ASP A 66 46.16 -8.48 -39.88
CA ASP A 66 46.31 -8.25 -38.43
C ASP A 66 45.48 -7.03 -37.97
N LYS A 67 45.43 -5.96 -38.78
CA LYS A 67 44.57 -4.80 -38.51
C LYS A 67 43.09 -5.14 -38.56
N ASN A 68 42.68 -5.97 -39.51
CA ASN A 68 41.28 -6.37 -39.64
C ASN A 68 40.86 -7.23 -38.45
N GLU A 69 41.68 -8.21 -38.06
CA GLU A 69 41.45 -9.04 -36.87
C GLU A 69 41.35 -8.18 -35.58
N SER A 70 42.24 -7.20 -35.41
CA SER A 70 42.16 -6.25 -34.29
C SER A 70 40.85 -5.46 -34.29
N LEU A 71 40.40 -4.96 -35.44
CA LEU A 71 39.15 -4.20 -35.55
C LEU A 71 37.92 -5.05 -35.29
N GLU A 72 37.94 -6.33 -35.69
CA GLU A 72 36.84 -7.27 -35.43
C GLU A 72 36.69 -7.55 -33.93
N ILE A 73 37.82 -7.71 -33.21
CA ILE A 73 37.85 -7.84 -31.75
C ILE A 73 37.29 -6.59 -31.08
N ASP A 74 37.73 -5.40 -31.49
CA ASP A 74 37.26 -4.12 -30.92
C ASP A 74 35.75 -3.92 -31.16
N LEU A 75 35.27 -4.28 -32.35
CA LEU A 75 33.87 -4.15 -32.72
C LEU A 75 32.99 -5.10 -31.90
N GLU A 76 33.44 -6.34 -31.70
CA GLU A 76 32.73 -7.30 -30.85
C GLU A 76 32.73 -6.85 -29.37
N ALA A 77 33.85 -6.31 -28.87
CA ALA A 77 33.93 -5.76 -27.53
C ALA A 77 32.96 -4.58 -27.32
N GLU A 78 32.84 -3.66 -28.28
CA GLU A 78 31.84 -2.59 -28.22
C GLU A 78 30.41 -3.13 -28.33
N ARG A 79 30.13 -4.14 -29.17
CA ARG A 79 28.81 -4.79 -29.22
C ARG A 79 28.42 -5.38 -27.85
N VAL A 80 29.31 -6.14 -27.23
CA VAL A 80 29.08 -6.71 -25.88
C VAL A 80 28.85 -5.61 -24.86
N LYS A 81 29.61 -4.52 -24.91
CA LYS A 81 29.43 -3.36 -24.02
C LYS A 81 28.09 -2.65 -24.23
N THR A 82 27.64 -2.51 -25.48
CA THR A 82 26.31 -1.95 -25.77
C THR A 82 25.19 -2.86 -25.27
N ALA A 83 25.28 -4.17 -25.50
CA ALA A 83 24.30 -5.15 -25.04
C ALA A 83 24.21 -5.19 -23.52
N THR A 84 25.35 -5.23 -22.83
CA THR A 84 25.39 -5.19 -21.35
C THR A 84 24.85 -3.87 -20.80
N SER A 85 25.11 -2.73 -21.47
CA SER A 85 24.52 -1.45 -21.07
C SER A 85 23.00 -1.41 -21.28
N GLU A 86 22.48 -2.01 -22.34
CA GLU A 86 21.04 -2.09 -22.60
C GLU A 86 20.35 -3.01 -21.61
N GLU A 87 20.90 -4.18 -21.34
CA GLU A 87 20.40 -5.08 -20.30
C GLU A 87 20.38 -4.41 -18.92
N ALA A 88 21.44 -3.67 -18.57
CA ALA A 88 21.50 -2.94 -17.30
C ALA A 88 20.42 -1.85 -17.21
N LYS A 89 20.16 -1.12 -18.31
CA LYS A 89 19.07 -0.14 -18.38
C LYS A 89 17.71 -0.80 -18.25
N GLN A 90 17.51 -1.94 -18.92
CA GLN A 90 16.24 -2.67 -18.84
C GLN A 90 15.99 -3.19 -17.41
N ARG A 91 16.99 -3.82 -16.78
CA ARG A 91 16.88 -4.25 -15.37
C ARG A 91 16.61 -3.08 -14.41
N ALA A 92 17.22 -1.91 -14.65
CA ALA A 92 16.96 -0.72 -13.85
C ALA A 92 15.52 -0.20 -14.01
N ASN A 93 14.97 -0.25 -15.23
CA ASN A 93 13.57 0.12 -15.49
C ASN A 93 12.60 -0.87 -14.84
N GLU A 94 12.84 -2.18 -14.98
CA GLU A 94 12.03 -3.22 -14.33
C GLU A 94 12.04 -3.06 -12.81
N ALA A 95 13.20 -2.79 -12.21
CA ALA A 95 13.30 -2.52 -10.77
C ALA A 95 12.52 -1.25 -10.36
N ARG A 96 12.53 -0.21 -11.21
CA ARG A 96 11.76 1.02 -10.99
C ARG A 96 10.25 0.76 -11.07
N ASP A 97 9.80 -0.03 -12.04
CA ASP A 97 8.39 -0.37 -12.22
C ASP A 97 7.87 -1.21 -11.05
N ILE A 98 8.64 -2.21 -10.63
CA ILE A 98 8.35 -3.02 -9.43
C ILE A 98 8.28 -2.12 -8.19
N SER A 99 9.26 -1.21 -8.01
CA SER A 99 9.27 -0.27 -6.89
C SER A 99 8.07 0.67 -6.90
N THR A 100 7.65 1.14 -8.09
CA THR A 100 6.50 2.05 -8.22
C THR A 100 5.19 1.30 -7.93
N SER A 101 5.05 0.08 -8.42
CA SER A 101 3.89 -0.78 -8.13
C SER A 101 3.78 -1.08 -6.63
N ALA A 102 4.90 -1.46 -5.99
CA ALA A 102 4.94 -1.70 -4.54
C ALA A 102 4.57 -0.45 -3.72
N LEU A 103 5.05 0.73 -4.15
CA LEU A 103 4.69 1.99 -3.51
C LEU A 103 3.18 2.29 -3.63
N ASN A 104 2.58 2.08 -4.80
CA ASN A 104 1.15 2.29 -5.00
C ASN A 104 0.32 1.34 -4.12
N VAL A 105 0.71 0.07 -4.00
CA VAL A 105 0.04 -0.88 -3.09
C VAL A 105 0.15 -0.41 -1.64
N ALA A 106 1.33 0.02 -1.20
CA ALA A 106 1.53 0.53 0.15
C ALA A 106 0.67 1.80 0.42
N GLN A 107 0.57 2.70 -0.55
CA GLN A 107 -0.27 3.89 -0.45
C GLN A 107 -1.76 3.55 -0.36
N ASN A 108 -2.26 2.63 -1.20
CA ASN A 108 -3.65 2.19 -1.14
C ASN A 108 -3.97 1.54 0.22
N ASN A 109 -3.12 0.62 0.68
CA ASN A 109 -3.28 -0.02 1.99
C ASN A 109 -3.29 1.02 3.12
N TYR A 110 -2.44 2.05 3.03
CA TYR A 110 -2.45 3.14 3.99
C TYR A 110 -3.77 3.92 3.97
N THR A 111 -4.30 4.26 2.79
CA THR A 111 -5.58 4.98 2.68
C THR A 111 -6.76 4.16 3.20
N GLU A 112 -6.79 2.85 2.92
CA GLU A 112 -7.81 1.94 3.44
C GLU A 112 -7.73 1.83 4.98
N ALA A 113 -6.53 1.64 5.52
CA ALA A 113 -6.31 1.61 6.95
C ALA A 113 -6.71 2.93 7.63
N GLN A 114 -6.39 4.06 7.01
CA GLN A 114 -6.77 5.39 7.50
C GLN A 114 -8.29 5.54 7.55
N ALA A 115 -9.02 5.11 6.51
CA ALA A 115 -10.48 5.18 6.50
C ALA A 115 -11.13 4.34 7.63
N ILE A 116 -10.57 3.17 7.93
CA ILE A 116 -10.99 2.33 9.06
C ILE A 116 -10.73 3.05 10.39
N VAL A 117 -9.54 3.63 10.56
CA VAL A 117 -9.16 4.36 11.77
C VAL A 117 -10.08 5.57 11.96
N ASP A 118 -10.34 6.36 10.93
CA ASP A 118 -11.22 7.53 10.99
C ASP A 118 -12.63 7.12 11.41
N THR A 119 -13.15 6.02 10.85
CA THR A 119 -14.45 5.46 11.24
C THR A 119 -14.45 5.10 12.73
N LEU A 120 -13.48 4.30 13.20
CA LEU A 120 -13.38 3.91 14.61
C LEU A 120 -13.23 5.10 15.56
N VAL A 121 -12.48 6.14 15.16
CA VAL A 121 -12.33 7.37 15.96
C VAL A 121 -13.69 8.07 16.12
N THR A 122 -14.45 8.22 15.04
CA THR A 122 -15.77 8.87 15.10
C THR A 122 -16.79 8.05 15.90
N GLU A 123 -16.76 6.73 15.77
CA GLU A 123 -17.65 5.84 16.53
C GLU A 123 -17.29 5.81 18.02
N SER A 124 -16.00 5.76 18.35
CA SER A 124 -15.50 5.84 19.72
C SER A 124 -15.83 7.18 20.37
N GLU A 125 -15.68 8.27 19.61
CA GLU A 125 -16.06 9.60 20.08
C GLU A 125 -17.55 9.72 20.35
N TRP A 126 -18.40 9.19 19.47
CA TRP A 126 -19.84 9.14 19.72
C TRP A 126 -20.17 8.31 20.97
N MET A 127 -19.56 7.14 21.14
CA MET A 127 -19.76 6.30 22.32
C MET A 127 -19.38 7.05 23.61
N ARG A 128 -18.21 7.69 23.60
CA ARG A 128 -17.67 8.45 24.74
C ARG A 128 -18.53 9.67 25.10
N THR A 129 -19.01 10.41 24.12
CA THR A 129 -19.72 11.67 24.34
C THR A 129 -21.23 11.48 24.55
N ARG A 130 -21.82 10.46 23.95
CA ARG A 130 -23.28 10.29 23.91
C ARG A 130 -23.73 8.87 24.19
N GLY A 131 -23.05 7.85 23.64
CA GLY A 131 -23.49 6.45 23.72
C GLY A 131 -23.65 5.95 25.15
N VAL A 132 -22.62 6.09 26.00
CA VAL A 132 -22.68 5.63 27.41
C VAL A 132 -23.81 6.30 28.19
N VAL A 133 -23.97 7.61 28.01
CA VAL A 133 -25.03 8.39 28.68
C VAL A 133 -26.41 7.94 28.19
N ALA A 134 -26.56 7.69 26.89
CA ALA A 134 -27.81 7.22 26.32
C ALA A 134 -28.18 5.82 26.84
N ILE A 135 -27.22 4.89 26.93
CA ILE A 135 -27.44 3.56 27.53
C ILE A 135 -27.89 3.68 28.99
N ALA A 136 -27.17 4.47 29.80
CA ALA A 136 -27.53 4.67 31.21
C ALA A 136 -28.93 5.27 31.36
N ASN A 137 -29.27 6.28 30.56
CA ASN A 137 -30.59 6.88 30.58
C ASN A 137 -31.69 5.89 30.17
N SER A 138 -31.46 5.05 29.15
CA SER A 138 -32.45 4.04 28.75
C SER A 138 -32.65 2.95 29.82
N ILE A 139 -31.60 2.59 30.57
CA ILE A 139 -31.69 1.66 31.71
C ILE A 139 -32.51 2.29 32.84
N LEU A 140 -32.21 3.54 33.20
CA LEU A 140 -32.87 4.24 34.31
C LEU A 140 -34.33 4.57 34.02
N ASN A 141 -34.71 4.71 32.75
CA ASN A 141 -36.09 4.95 32.32
C ASN A 141 -36.80 3.69 31.81
N ALA A 142 -36.25 2.50 32.06
CA ALA A 142 -36.88 1.24 31.69
C ALA A 142 -38.12 1.00 32.57
N SER A 143 -39.26 0.66 31.98
CA SER A 143 -40.51 0.47 32.73
C SER A 143 -40.45 -0.74 33.65
N GLU A 144 -39.63 -1.74 33.33
CA GLU A 144 -39.35 -2.89 34.17
C GLU A 144 -38.64 -2.46 35.48
N MET A 145 -37.71 -1.51 35.39
CA MET A 145 -37.03 -0.91 36.55
C MET A 145 -38.00 -0.12 37.40
N ASP A 146 -38.80 0.76 36.80
CA ASP A 146 -39.82 1.54 37.52
C ASP A 146 -40.80 0.64 38.27
N THR A 147 -41.26 -0.44 37.62
CA THR A 147 -42.19 -1.41 38.22
C THR A 147 -41.55 -2.15 39.40
N ALA A 148 -40.31 -2.61 39.25
CA ALA A 148 -39.59 -3.32 40.32
C ALA A 148 -39.32 -2.41 41.53
N VAL A 149 -38.89 -1.18 41.29
CA VAL A 149 -38.64 -0.19 42.36
C VAL A 149 -39.93 0.20 43.06
N ALA A 150 -41.04 0.40 42.33
CA ALA A 150 -42.34 0.67 42.93
C ALA A 150 -42.79 -0.47 43.86
N ALA A 151 -42.66 -1.72 43.41
CA ALA A 151 -42.99 -2.90 44.22
C ALA A 151 -42.13 -3.00 45.49
N LEU A 152 -40.83 -2.70 45.38
CA LEU A 152 -39.92 -2.63 46.52
C LEU A 152 -40.32 -1.56 47.53
N ILE A 153 -40.66 -0.36 47.08
CA ILE A 153 -41.09 0.75 47.95
C ILE A 153 -42.37 0.36 48.69
N ASP A 154 -43.35 -0.20 47.99
CA ASP A 154 -44.63 -0.60 48.59
C ASP A 154 -44.47 -1.75 49.60
N ALA A 155 -43.67 -2.77 49.27
CA ALA A 155 -43.38 -3.87 50.18
C ALA A 155 -42.61 -3.40 51.43
N SER A 156 -41.63 -2.50 51.25
CA SER A 156 -40.85 -1.91 52.34
C SER A 156 -41.74 -1.09 53.28
N ARG A 157 -42.66 -0.29 52.72
CA ARG A 157 -43.66 0.45 53.50
C ARG A 157 -44.56 -0.49 54.29
N ALA A 158 -45.05 -1.57 53.66
CA ALA A 158 -45.89 -2.56 54.34
C ALA A 158 -45.18 -3.23 55.53
N VAL A 159 -43.90 -3.59 55.39
CA VAL A 159 -43.07 -4.11 56.50
C VAL A 159 -42.92 -3.07 57.61
N GLY A 160 -42.62 -1.82 57.26
CA GLY A 160 -42.53 -0.71 58.22
C GLY A 160 -43.82 -0.49 59.01
N HIS A 161 -44.97 -0.44 58.32
CA HIS A 161 -46.28 -0.32 58.95
C HIS A 161 -46.59 -1.50 59.88
N ARG A 162 -46.25 -2.73 59.46
CA ARG A 162 -46.46 -3.92 60.28
C ARG A 162 -45.64 -3.86 61.55
N ARG A 163 -44.34 -3.56 61.42
CA ARG A 163 -43.42 -3.46 62.56
C ARG A 163 -43.90 -2.42 63.57
N GLY A 164 -44.30 -1.24 63.10
CA GLY A 164 -44.84 -0.19 63.96
C GLY A 164 -46.13 -0.62 64.67
N TYR A 165 -47.02 -1.32 63.98
CA TYR A 165 -48.25 -1.85 64.60
C TYR A 165 -47.94 -2.89 65.69
N LEU A 166 -47.03 -3.83 65.43
CA LEU A 166 -46.63 -4.85 66.40
C LEU A 166 -45.97 -4.24 67.63
N GLU A 167 -45.16 -3.19 67.46
CA GLU A 167 -44.55 -2.43 68.56
C GLU A 167 -45.63 -1.73 69.42
N CYS A 168 -46.61 -1.09 68.79
CA CYS A 168 -47.74 -0.51 69.50
C CYS A 168 -48.57 -1.56 70.26
N ALA A 169 -48.88 -2.70 69.62
CA ALA A 169 -49.59 -3.81 70.25
C ALA A 169 -48.83 -4.29 71.49
N HIS A 170 -47.51 -4.49 71.37
CA HIS A 170 -46.65 -4.89 72.48
C HIS A 170 -46.71 -3.92 73.68
N HIS A 171 -46.60 -2.60 73.44
CA HIS A 171 -46.71 -1.62 74.52
C HIS A 171 -48.09 -1.64 75.22
N VAL A 172 -49.17 -1.90 74.48
CA VAL A 172 -50.52 -2.05 75.06
C VAL A 172 -50.58 -3.32 75.92
N GLU A 173 -50.04 -4.43 75.43
CA GLU A 173 -49.96 -5.68 76.20
C GLU A 173 -49.20 -5.49 77.52
N GLU A 174 -48.05 -4.80 77.48
CA GLU A 174 -47.25 -4.50 78.68
C GLU A 174 -48.01 -3.62 79.68
N ALA A 175 -48.75 -2.61 79.20
CA ALA A 175 -49.47 -1.68 80.07
C ALA A 175 -50.69 -2.31 80.74
N PHE A 176 -51.41 -3.19 80.04
CA PHE A 176 -52.66 -3.78 80.53
C PHE A 176 -52.52 -5.22 81.07
N GLY A 177 -51.38 -5.88 80.83
CA GLY A 177 -51.14 -7.26 81.27
C GLY A 177 -52.02 -8.30 80.58
N GLN A 178 -52.54 -7.97 79.39
CA GLN A 178 -53.42 -8.82 78.59
C GLN A 178 -52.93 -8.83 77.14
N GLU A 179 -52.97 -10.00 76.49
CA GLU A 179 -52.62 -10.18 75.08
C GLU A 179 -53.55 -9.35 74.17
N PHE A 180 -52.97 -8.64 73.20
CA PHE A 180 -53.68 -7.73 72.31
C PHE A 180 -53.94 -8.43 70.97
N ASP A 181 -55.21 -8.52 70.59
CA ASP A 181 -55.60 -9.23 69.37
C ASP A 181 -55.14 -8.49 68.11
N THR A 182 -54.11 -9.03 67.46
CA THR A 182 -53.56 -8.53 66.19
C THR A 182 -54.29 -9.06 64.95
N ASN A 183 -55.30 -9.94 65.10
CA ASN A 183 -56.02 -10.51 63.95
C ASN A 183 -56.83 -9.47 63.16
N HIS A 184 -57.11 -8.31 63.76
CA HIS A 184 -57.79 -7.18 63.12
C HIS A 184 -56.82 -6.14 62.53
N CYS A 185 -55.52 -6.44 62.46
CA CYS A 185 -54.55 -5.58 61.81
C CYS A 185 -54.89 -5.43 60.32
N SER A 186 -54.98 -4.18 59.84
CA SER A 186 -55.12 -3.90 58.40
C SER A 186 -53.85 -4.20 57.61
N VAL A 187 -52.74 -4.52 58.28
CA VAL A 187 -51.45 -4.83 57.68
C VAL A 187 -51.27 -6.34 57.59
N THR A 188 -50.89 -6.82 56.41
CA THR A 188 -50.76 -8.26 56.13
C THR A 188 -49.64 -8.92 56.95
N ASN A 189 -49.90 -10.14 57.42
CA ASN A 189 -48.91 -10.98 58.08
C ASN A 189 -47.82 -11.55 57.14
N GLN A 190 -47.91 -11.24 55.85
CA GLN A 190 -46.97 -11.68 54.82
C GLN A 190 -46.02 -10.57 54.35
N ALA A 191 -46.02 -9.39 55.00
CA ALA A 191 -45.24 -8.24 54.54
C ALA A 191 -43.75 -8.57 54.32
N ASP A 192 -43.12 -9.31 55.24
CA ASP A 192 -41.71 -9.69 55.14
C ASP A 192 -41.44 -10.66 53.97
N VAL A 193 -42.37 -11.58 53.70
CA VAL A 193 -42.30 -12.49 52.56
C VAL A 193 -42.50 -11.74 51.25
N MET A 194 -43.38 -10.73 51.23
CA MET A 194 -43.61 -9.89 50.07
C MET A 194 -42.39 -9.00 49.77
N LEU A 195 -41.72 -8.47 50.79
CA LEU A 195 -40.47 -7.73 50.64
C LEU A 195 -39.37 -8.63 50.08
N ALA A 196 -39.15 -9.81 50.65
CA ALA A 196 -38.15 -10.76 50.15
C ALA A 196 -38.39 -11.16 48.68
N ARG A 197 -39.65 -11.31 48.27
CA ARG A 197 -40.00 -11.55 46.86
C ARG A 197 -39.73 -10.35 45.97
N ALA A 198 -40.00 -9.14 46.43
CA ALA A 198 -39.73 -7.91 45.67
C ALA A 198 -38.21 -7.68 45.52
N GLU A 199 -37.42 -7.97 46.56
CA GLU A 199 -35.96 -7.99 46.51
C GLU A 199 -35.45 -9.01 45.49
N GLU A 200 -35.98 -10.24 45.53
CA GLU A 200 -35.60 -11.29 44.57
C GLU A 200 -35.88 -10.88 43.12
N VAL A 201 -37.02 -10.21 42.86
CA VAL A 201 -37.38 -9.70 41.52
C VAL A 201 -36.42 -8.58 41.08
N TYR A 202 -36.06 -7.67 41.97
CA TYR A 202 -35.14 -6.57 41.66
C TYR A 202 -33.72 -7.07 41.39
N ASP A 203 -33.21 -7.99 42.21
CA ASP A 203 -31.86 -8.54 42.08
C ASP A 203 -31.67 -9.35 40.78
N HIS A 204 -32.75 -9.91 40.24
CA HIS A 204 -32.75 -10.70 39.01
C HIS A 204 -33.46 -10.00 37.84
N LEU A 205 -33.57 -8.67 37.89
CA LEU A 205 -34.27 -7.89 36.89
C LEU A 205 -33.56 -8.01 35.52
N SER A 206 -34.28 -8.54 34.53
CA SER A 206 -33.84 -8.48 33.12
C SER A 206 -34.41 -7.23 32.46
N LEU A 207 -33.53 -6.42 31.87
CA LEU A 207 -33.90 -5.21 31.15
C LEU A 207 -33.76 -5.47 29.65
N LEU A 208 -34.84 -5.29 28.90
CA LEU A 208 -34.82 -5.50 27.44
C LEU A 208 -33.79 -4.62 26.73
N VAL A 209 -33.56 -3.40 27.22
CA VAL A 209 -32.52 -2.51 26.68
C VAL A 209 -31.11 -3.11 26.79
N MET A 210 -30.81 -3.82 27.88
CA MET A 210 -29.49 -4.44 28.08
C MET A 210 -29.28 -5.60 27.09
N GLU A 211 -30.33 -6.38 26.81
CA GLU A 211 -30.31 -7.43 25.81
C GLU A 211 -30.09 -6.87 24.40
N LEU A 212 -30.81 -5.80 24.04
CA LEU A 212 -30.67 -5.13 22.74
C LEU A 212 -29.27 -4.51 22.54
N VAL A 213 -28.73 -3.86 23.57
CA VAL A 213 -27.36 -3.30 23.53
C VAL A 213 -26.33 -4.42 23.37
N THR A 214 -26.47 -5.49 24.13
CA THR A 214 -25.56 -6.65 24.05
C THR A 214 -25.60 -7.30 22.68
N GLU A 215 -26.77 -7.42 22.08
CA GLU A 215 -26.92 -7.96 20.73
C GLU A 215 -26.31 -7.02 19.69
N ALA A 216 -26.57 -5.71 19.77
CA ALA A 216 -26.02 -4.72 18.84
C ALA A 216 -24.48 -4.73 18.81
N LEU A 217 -23.83 -4.92 19.95
CA LEU A 217 -22.37 -4.97 20.08
C LEU A 217 -21.70 -6.17 19.40
N LYS A 218 -22.46 -7.20 18.98
CA LYS A 218 -21.92 -8.37 18.29
C LYS A 218 -21.71 -8.16 16.78
N HIS A 219 -22.25 -7.08 16.22
CA HIS A 219 -22.23 -6.82 14.78
C HIS A 219 -21.17 -5.77 14.43
N ASP A 220 -20.65 -5.83 13.20
CA ASP A 220 -19.65 -4.86 12.71
C ASP A 220 -20.21 -3.43 12.66
N ASP A 221 -21.52 -3.27 12.42
CA ASP A 221 -22.25 -2.01 12.39
C ASP A 221 -22.83 -1.61 13.76
N TRP A 222 -22.19 -2.04 14.86
CA TRP A 222 -22.63 -1.83 16.24
C TRP A 222 -23.03 -0.38 16.54
N CYS A 223 -22.27 0.60 16.04
CA CYS A 223 -22.50 2.01 16.35
C CYS A 223 -23.81 2.52 15.72
N ALA A 224 -24.10 2.11 14.49
CA ALA A 224 -25.36 2.45 13.82
C ALA A 224 -26.57 1.82 14.52
N ARG A 225 -26.44 0.55 14.94
CA ARG A 225 -27.49 -0.17 15.67
C ARG A 225 -27.78 0.48 17.02
N LEU A 226 -26.74 0.80 17.79
CA LEU A 226 -26.91 1.48 19.08
C LEU A 226 -27.57 2.85 18.93
N LYS A 227 -27.19 3.63 17.91
CA LYS A 227 -27.87 4.89 17.60
C LYS A 227 -29.36 4.69 17.34
N SER A 228 -29.73 3.67 16.55
CA SER A 228 -31.14 3.37 16.27
C SER A 228 -31.93 2.96 17.51
N ILE A 229 -31.30 2.28 18.47
CA ILE A 229 -31.95 1.81 19.71
C ILE A 229 -32.10 2.96 20.72
N LEU A 230 -31.04 3.74 20.90
CA LEU A 230 -30.89 4.68 22.02
C LEU A 230 -31.20 6.14 21.66
N ASP A 231 -31.13 6.46 20.37
CA ASP A 231 -31.37 7.79 19.82
C ASP A 231 -32.19 7.67 18.53
N PRO A 232 -33.42 7.12 18.59
CA PRO A 232 -34.25 6.98 17.41
C PRO A 232 -34.48 8.38 16.82
N PRO A 233 -34.35 8.53 15.48
CA PRO A 233 -34.57 9.82 14.85
C PRO A 233 -35.96 10.31 15.23
N LYS A 234 -36.05 11.56 15.72
CA LYS A 234 -37.34 12.23 15.91
C LYS A 234 -38.06 12.19 14.57
N THR A 235 -39.02 11.29 14.44
CA THR A 235 -40.05 11.42 13.42
C THR A 235 -40.74 12.73 13.75
N VAL A 236 -40.61 13.71 12.87
CA VAL A 236 -41.45 14.90 12.90
C VAL A 236 -42.87 14.35 12.78
N GLU A 237 -43.58 14.26 13.90
CA GLU A 237 -45.03 14.20 13.85
C GLU A 237 -45.43 15.52 13.19
N LEU A 238 -45.73 15.44 11.89
CA LEU A 238 -46.49 16.47 11.21
C LEU A 238 -47.87 16.44 11.87
N SER A 239 -48.01 17.20 12.96
CA SER A 239 -49.32 17.59 13.47
C SER A 239 -49.95 18.45 12.39
N ASP A 240 -50.78 17.83 11.55
CA ASP A 240 -51.67 18.56 10.65
C ASP A 240 -52.58 19.47 11.49
N GLU A 241 -52.52 20.75 11.13
CA GLU A 241 -53.55 21.78 11.30
C GLU A 241 -53.89 22.24 12.73
N GLU A 242 -53.14 23.26 13.17
CA GLU A 242 -53.73 24.37 13.91
C GLU A 242 -54.77 25.08 13.04
N GLU A 243 -56.04 25.00 13.39
CA GLU A 243 -57.03 26.03 13.04
C GLU A 243 -56.95 27.14 14.10
N ALA A 244 -56.47 28.30 13.69
CA ALA A 244 -56.40 29.49 14.53
C ALA A 244 -57.68 30.34 14.44
N ALA A 245 -58.04 30.86 15.61
CA ALA A 245 -58.67 32.17 15.89
C ALA A 245 -60.21 32.29 15.89
N ASP A 246 -60.75 32.50 17.10
CA ASP A 246 -61.53 33.70 17.49
C ASP A 246 -61.58 33.70 19.04
N GLY A 247 -61.07 34.67 19.80
CA GLY A 247 -61.43 36.08 19.77
C GLY A 247 -62.47 36.37 20.87
N GLY A 248 -62.04 36.53 22.12
CA GLY A 248 -62.95 36.85 23.22
C GLY A 248 -62.22 37.00 24.56
N GLY A 249 -61.61 38.16 24.77
CA GLY A 249 -61.15 38.56 26.09
C GLY A 249 -62.32 38.98 26.96
N ASP A 250 -62.19 38.75 28.26
CA ASP A 250 -62.69 39.65 29.29
C ASP A 250 -61.74 39.53 30.48
N GLY A 251 -61.21 40.68 30.88
CA GLY A 251 -60.41 40.84 32.07
C GLY A 251 -61.30 41.06 33.29
N ASP A 252 -60.75 40.71 34.44
CA ASP A 252 -60.90 41.34 35.76
C ASP A 252 -59.80 40.63 36.59
N GLY A 253 -58.84 41.31 37.22
CA GLY A 253 -59.00 42.47 38.09
C GLY A 253 -59.02 41.96 39.53
N ASP A 254 -58.12 42.50 40.35
CA ASP A 254 -57.88 42.23 41.78
C ASP A 254 -56.73 41.22 42.02
N GLY A 255 -55.62 41.57 42.66
CA GLY A 255 -55.41 42.59 43.69
C GLY A 255 -54.74 41.88 44.87
N ASP A 256 -53.78 42.57 45.51
CA ASP A 256 -53.02 42.18 46.71
C ASP A 256 -51.73 41.37 46.41
N GLY A 257 -50.51 41.89 46.56
CA GLY A 257 -50.06 43.00 47.40
C GLY A 257 -49.68 42.50 48.78
N ASP A 258 -48.42 42.08 48.94
CA ASP A 258 -47.56 42.11 50.14
C ASP A 258 -46.25 41.39 49.71
N GLY A 259 -45.05 41.96 49.79
CA GLY A 259 -44.51 42.75 50.89
C GLY A 259 -43.57 41.84 51.68
N ASP A 260 -42.31 42.26 51.84
CA ASP A 260 -41.22 41.65 52.65
C ASP A 260 -40.34 40.65 51.86
N GLY A 261 -39.06 40.91 51.53
CA GLY A 261 -38.09 41.79 52.18
C GLY A 261 -37.28 40.98 53.20
N ASP A 262 -36.06 40.60 52.81
CA ASP A 262 -34.85 40.31 53.61
C ASP A 262 -33.95 39.38 52.76
N GLY A 263 -32.75 39.77 52.33
CA GLY A 263 -31.60 40.00 53.20
C GLY A 263 -31.17 38.65 53.75
N ASP A 264 -30.13 37.98 53.26
CA ASP A 264 -28.76 38.30 53.65
C ASP A 264 -27.74 37.65 52.71
N GLY A 265 -26.81 38.47 52.23
CA GLY A 265 -25.54 38.00 51.68
C GLY A 265 -24.52 37.81 52.80
N HIS A 266 -23.74 36.73 52.69
CA HIS A 266 -22.49 36.61 53.42
C HIS A 266 -21.39 36.14 52.47
N GLU A 267 -20.42 37.04 52.25
CA GLU A 267 -19.02 36.70 52.04
C GLU A 267 -18.42 36.06 53.30
#